data_AF-A4WNQ3-F1
#
_entry.id   AF-A4WNQ3-F1
#
_cell.length_a   1.000
_cell.length_b   1.000
_cell.length_c   1.000
_cell.angle_alpha   90.00
_cell.angle_beta   90.00
_cell.angle_gamma   90.00
#
_symmetry.space_group_name_H-M   'P 1'
#
loop_
_entity.id
_entity.type
_entity.pdbx_description
1 polymer ?
#
loop_
_entity_poly.entity_id
_entity_poly.type
_entity_poly.pdbx_seq_one_letter_code
_entity_poly.pdbx_strand_id
1 'polypeptide(L)'
;MRVKLDPTRLGALAQIVRRRQAARVGVVQELRDLRAKRKDLKAAAEAAAGPGPTSFFRSLSKKADAAALATELAALDAAIAAAEADLADTGADFGAAKANLRTALALAKAENLTIPHGVEALAQ
;
A
#
# COMPACT_ATOMS: atom_id res chain seq x y z
N MET A 1 -32.89 -25.33 3.79
CA MET A 1 -32.49 -24.55 4.98
C MET A 1 -32.54 -23.07 4.62
N ARG A 2 -33.51 -22.28 5.13
CA ARG A 2 -33.50 -20.82 4.91
C ARG A 2 -32.43 -20.22 5.80
N VAL A 3 -31.30 -19.82 5.23
CA VAL A 3 -30.30 -19.02 5.94
C VAL A 3 -30.99 -17.70 6.28
N LYS A 4 -31.39 -17.49 7.53
CA LYS A 4 -31.87 -16.18 7.96
C LYS A 4 -30.70 -15.20 7.83
N LEU A 5 -30.74 -14.35 6.81
CA LEU A 5 -29.79 -13.26 6.67
C LEU A 5 -30.08 -12.23 7.75
N ASP A 6 -29.15 -12.14 8.68
CA ASP A 6 -29.14 -11.10 9.69
C ASP A 6 -28.61 -9.80 9.05
N PRO A 7 -29.39 -8.70 9.03
CA PRO A 7 -28.96 -7.42 8.47
C PRO A 7 -27.68 -6.86 9.15
N THR A 8 -27.35 -7.30 10.37
CA THR A 8 -26.07 -6.95 11.01
C THR A 8 -24.85 -7.50 10.26
N ARG A 9 -25.00 -8.62 9.52
CA ARG A 9 -23.92 -9.22 8.72
C ARG A 9 -23.51 -8.33 7.56
N LEU A 10 -24.45 -7.61 6.94
CA LEU A 10 -24.13 -6.61 5.90
C LEU A 10 -23.33 -5.45 6.48
N GLY A 11 -23.69 -5.00 7.69
CA GLY A 11 -22.92 -3.99 8.43
C GLY A 11 -21.50 -4.45 8.74
N ALA A 12 -21.33 -5.71 9.16
CA ALA A 12 -20.01 -6.29 9.41
C ALA A 12 -19.16 -6.38 8.13
N LEU A 13 -19.73 -6.82 7.01
CA LEU A 13 -19.04 -6.87 5.72
C LEU A 13 -18.62 -5.47 5.25
N ALA A 14 -19.50 -4.46 5.41
CA ALA A 14 -19.16 -3.08 5.12
C ALA A 14 -17.99 -2.55 5.96
N GLN A 15 -17.94 -2.91 7.25
CA GLN A 15 -16.81 -2.57 8.13
C GLN A 15 -15.51 -3.24 7.69
N ILE A 16 -15.56 -4.50 7.26
CA ILE A 16 -14.40 -5.21 6.70
C ILE A 16 -13.89 -4.48 5.46
N VAL A 17 -14.77 -4.13 4.51
CA VAL A 17 -14.38 -3.38 3.30
C VAL A 17 -13.72 -2.05 3.66
N ARG A 18 -14.26 -1.29 4.61
CA ARG A 18 -13.67 -0.03 5.08
C ARG A 18 -12.28 -0.21 5.70
N ARG A 19 -12.11 -1.23 6.54
CA ARG A 19 -10.79 -1.54 7.15
C ARG A 19 -9.76 -1.91 6.09
N ARG A 20 -10.14 -2.71 5.09
CA ARG A 20 -9.27 -3.11 3.98
C ARG A 20 -8.92 -1.93 3.08
N GLN A 21 -9.87 -1.03 2.83
CA GLN A 21 -9.61 0.23 2.13
C GLN A 21 -8.61 1.11 2.90
N ALA A 22 -8.76 1.25 4.22
CA ALA A 22 -7.84 2.02 5.05
C ALA A 22 -6.42 1.43 5.05
N ALA A 23 -6.29 0.10 5.17
CA ALA A 23 -5.01 -0.59 5.08
C ALA A 23 -4.31 -0.30 3.73
N ARG A 24 -5.06 -0.42 2.63
CA ARG A 24 -4.55 -0.11 1.29
C ARG A 24 -4.06 1.34 1.15
N VAL A 25 -4.81 2.31 1.71
CA VAL A 25 -4.39 3.72 1.71
C VAL A 25 -3.10 3.91 2.50
N GLY A 26 -2.95 3.22 3.64
CA GLY A 26 -1.71 3.23 4.43
C GLY A 26 -0.50 2.76 3.62
N VAL A 27 -0.61 1.61 2.94
CA VAL A 27 0.48 1.06 2.09
C VAL A 27 0.80 2.00 0.92
N VAL A 28 -0.21 2.61 0.29
CA VAL A 28 0.01 3.60 -0.78
C VAL A 28 0.78 4.82 -0.28
N GLN A 29 0.46 5.30 0.93
CA GLN A 29 1.18 6.43 1.53
C GLN A 29 2.62 6.05 1.87
N GLU A 30 2.84 4.87 2.43
CA GLU A 30 4.18 4.35 2.71
C GLU A 30 5.04 4.25 1.45
N LEU A 31 4.49 3.71 0.36
CA LEU A 31 5.18 3.66 -0.94
C LEU A 31 5.55 5.05 -1.48
N ARG A 32 4.67 6.04 -1.29
CA ARG A 32 4.96 7.42 -1.68
C ARG A 32 6.14 7.97 -0.89
N ASP A 33 6.18 7.71 0.41
CA ASP A 33 7.23 8.20 1.31
C ASP A 33 8.57 7.51 1.02
N LEU A 34 8.58 6.20 0.75
CA LEU A 34 9.78 5.46 0.35
C LEU A 34 10.33 5.95 -1.00
N ARG A 35 9.46 6.21 -1.98
CA ARG A 35 9.87 6.77 -3.29
C ARG A 35 10.43 8.19 -3.18
N ALA A 36 9.86 9.01 -2.29
CA ALA A 36 10.39 10.33 -1.98
C ALA A 36 11.80 10.22 -1.37
N LYS A 37 11.97 9.38 -0.33
CA LYS A 37 13.28 9.12 0.29
C LYS A 37 14.32 8.63 -0.72
N ARG A 38 13.96 7.71 -1.62
CA ARG A 38 14.84 7.24 -2.69
C ARG A 38 15.28 8.38 -3.61
N LYS A 39 14.35 9.26 -4.00
CA LYS A 39 14.65 10.41 -4.85
C LYS A 39 15.61 11.38 -4.16
N ASP A 40 15.37 11.68 -2.90
CA ASP A 40 16.19 12.61 -2.12
C ASP A 40 17.61 12.05 -1.90
N LEU A 41 17.72 10.75 -1.60
CA LEU A 41 19.00 10.07 -1.42
C LEU A 41 19.79 10.01 -2.73
N LYS A 42 19.12 9.78 -3.86
CA LYS A 42 19.74 9.86 -5.18
C LYS A 42 20.25 11.27 -5.51
N ALA A 43 19.46 12.30 -5.20
CA ALA A 43 19.89 13.69 -5.38
C ALA A 43 21.09 14.05 -4.49
N ALA A 44 21.10 13.57 -3.25
CA ALA A 44 22.23 13.74 -2.34
C ALA A 44 23.50 13.04 -2.85
N ALA A 45 23.37 11.82 -3.39
CA ALA A 45 24.48 11.09 -4.00
C ALA A 45 25.07 11.81 -5.22
N GLU A 46 24.20 12.36 -6.08
CA GLU A 46 24.63 13.16 -7.25
C GLU A 46 25.33 14.46 -6.85
N ALA A 47 24.84 15.16 -5.81
CA ALA A 47 25.47 16.36 -5.27
C ALA A 47 26.86 16.08 -4.67
N ALA A 48 27.03 14.95 -3.97
CA ALA A 48 28.31 14.53 -3.40
C ALA A 48 29.37 14.16 -4.46
N ALA A 49 28.92 13.75 -5.65
CA ALA A 49 29.79 13.38 -6.77
C ALA A 49 30.40 14.59 -7.54
N GLY A 50 30.08 15.83 -7.17
CA GLY A 50 30.52 17.04 -7.87
C GLY A 50 32.04 17.17 -8.09
N PRO A 51 32.47 17.81 -9.20
CA PRO A 51 33.87 17.84 -9.65
C PRO A 51 34.67 18.89 -8.86
N GLY A 52 35.33 18.43 -7.79
CA GLY A 52 36.38 19.18 -7.12
C GLY A 52 37.69 18.39 -7.13
N PRO A 53 38.86 19.05 -7.12
CA PRO A 53 40.13 18.34 -6.97
C PRO A 53 40.09 17.52 -5.67
N THR A 54 40.22 16.20 -5.80
CA THR A 54 40.18 15.28 -4.67
C THR A 54 41.53 14.63 -4.47
N SER A 55 42.11 14.80 -3.28
CA SER A 55 43.32 14.09 -2.87
C SER A 55 43.04 12.58 -2.79
N PHE A 56 44.09 11.75 -2.81
CA PHE A 56 43.99 10.29 -2.71
C PHE A 56 43.17 9.81 -1.50
N PHE A 57 43.35 10.42 -0.32
CA PHE A 57 42.56 10.09 0.86
C PHE A 57 41.09 10.51 0.72
N ARG A 58 40.81 11.64 0.06
CA ARG A 58 39.44 12.09 -0.23
C ARG A 58 38.75 11.19 -1.26
N SER A 59 39.48 10.62 -2.22
CA SER A 59 38.90 9.69 -3.21
C SER A 59 38.57 8.32 -2.59
N LEU A 60 39.37 7.84 -1.63
CA LEU A 60 39.05 6.66 -0.83
C LEU A 60 37.80 6.86 0.03
N SER A 61 37.68 8.00 0.73
CA SER A 61 36.46 8.34 1.50
C SER A 61 35.23 8.38 0.59
N LYS A 62 35.30 9.10 -0.54
CA LYS A 62 34.20 9.17 -1.51
C LYS A 62 33.76 7.80 -2.04
N LYS A 63 34.68 6.84 -2.20
CA LYS A 63 34.35 5.47 -2.61
C LYS A 63 33.63 4.69 -1.50
N ALA A 64 34.04 4.84 -0.24
CA ALA A 64 33.35 4.24 0.89
C ALA A 64 31.93 4.84 1.07
N ASP A 65 31.81 6.17 0.94
CA ASP A 65 30.53 6.88 1.02
C ASP A 65 29.60 6.47 -0.14
N ALA A 66 30.14 6.33 -1.36
CA ALA A 66 29.37 5.85 -2.51
C ALA A 66 28.90 4.40 -2.34
N ALA A 67 29.72 3.52 -1.76
CA ALA A 67 29.32 2.15 -1.46
C ALA A 67 28.23 2.10 -0.38
N ALA A 68 28.33 2.93 0.66
CA ALA A 68 27.30 3.06 1.68
C ALA A 68 25.96 3.53 1.08
N LEU A 69 25.98 4.60 0.27
CA LEU A 69 24.80 5.12 -0.42
C LEU A 69 24.19 4.09 -1.39
N ALA A 70 25.01 3.32 -2.11
CA ALA A 70 24.52 2.25 -2.97
C ALA A 70 23.82 1.14 -2.17
N THR A 71 24.34 0.81 -0.99
CA THR A 71 23.74 -0.17 -0.07
C THR A 71 22.40 0.33 0.47
N GLU A 72 22.33 1.62 0.84
CA GLU A 72 21.08 2.26 1.29
C GLU A 72 20.03 2.34 0.17
N LEU A 73 20.43 2.65 -1.07
CA LEU A 73 19.53 2.62 -2.23
C LEU A 73 18.99 1.20 -2.49
N ALA A 74 19.85 0.18 -2.40
CA ALA A 74 19.43 -1.21 -2.55
C ALA A 74 18.46 -1.64 -1.45
N ALA A 75 18.69 -1.21 -0.20
CA ALA A 75 17.78 -1.46 0.91
C ALA A 75 16.42 -0.75 0.72
N LEU A 76 16.42 0.49 0.22
CA LEU A 76 15.19 1.20 -0.13
C LEU A 76 14.44 0.55 -1.29
N ASP A 77 15.15 0.08 -2.32
CA ASP A 77 14.54 -0.63 -3.45
C ASP A 77 13.91 -1.96 -3.00
N ALA A 78 14.56 -2.68 -2.07
CA ALA A 78 13.98 -3.88 -1.46
C ALA A 78 12.73 -3.54 -0.61
N ALA A 79 12.77 -2.45 0.17
CA ALA A 79 11.61 -2.00 0.96
C ALA A 79 10.44 -1.57 0.07
N ILE A 80 10.71 -0.88 -1.05
CA ILE A 80 9.70 -0.52 -2.05
C ILE A 80 9.09 -1.79 -2.66
N ALA A 81 9.92 -2.77 -3.05
CA ALA A 81 9.43 -4.03 -3.61
C ALA A 81 8.54 -4.80 -2.64
N ALA A 82 8.90 -4.83 -1.34
CA ALA A 82 8.08 -5.44 -0.30
C ALA A 82 6.73 -4.71 -0.14
N ALA A 83 6.74 -3.38 -0.04
CA ALA A 83 5.51 -2.61 0.06
C ALA A 83 4.64 -2.68 -1.22
N GLU A 84 5.22 -2.88 -2.40
CA GLU A 84 4.50 -3.15 -3.64
C GLU A 84 3.82 -4.53 -3.63
N ALA A 85 4.48 -5.55 -3.07
CA ALA A 85 3.88 -6.86 -2.85
C ALA A 85 2.71 -6.77 -1.85
N ASP A 86 2.89 -6.07 -0.73
CA ASP A 86 1.84 -5.83 0.26
C ASP A 86 0.65 -5.06 -0.34
N LEU A 87 0.91 -4.14 -1.26
CA LEU A 87 -0.15 -3.43 -2.00
C LEU A 87 -0.96 -4.37 -2.90
N ALA A 88 -0.29 -5.34 -3.55
CA ALA A 88 -0.96 -6.33 -4.38
C ALA A 88 -1.85 -7.26 -3.52
N ASP A 89 -1.32 -7.74 -2.39
CA ASP A 89 -2.04 -8.61 -1.47
C ASP A 89 -3.25 -7.91 -0.83
N THR A 90 -3.06 -6.68 -0.33
CA THR A 90 -4.16 -5.87 0.20
C THR A 90 -5.19 -5.50 -0.88
N GLY A 91 -4.75 -5.37 -2.14
CA GLY A 91 -5.62 -5.18 -3.30
C GLY A 91 -6.51 -6.39 -3.57
N ALA A 92 -5.95 -7.60 -3.54
CA ALA A 92 -6.69 -8.84 -3.70
C ALA A 92 -7.71 -9.05 -2.57
N ASP A 93 -7.29 -8.83 -1.31
CA ASP A 93 -8.16 -8.90 -0.13
C ASP A 93 -9.32 -7.90 -0.20
N PHE A 94 -9.04 -6.67 -0.62
CA PHE A 94 -10.07 -5.64 -0.80
C PHE A 94 -11.05 -6.02 -1.92
N GLY A 95 -10.55 -6.54 -3.04
CA GLY A 95 -11.36 -7.04 -4.15
C GLY A 95 -12.30 -8.16 -3.72
N ALA A 96 -11.78 -9.14 -2.98
CA ALA A 96 -12.56 -10.25 -2.42
C ALA A 96 -13.62 -9.77 -1.42
N ALA A 97 -13.27 -8.84 -0.52
CA ALA A 97 -14.22 -8.25 0.41
C ALA A 97 -15.36 -7.49 -0.30
N LYS A 98 -15.04 -6.73 -1.36
CA LYS A 98 -16.04 -6.07 -2.20
C LYS A 98 -16.93 -7.06 -2.94
N ALA A 99 -16.35 -8.12 -3.52
CA ALA A 99 -17.13 -9.16 -4.20
C ALA A 99 -18.11 -9.84 -3.24
N ASN A 100 -17.66 -10.21 -2.04
CA ASN A 100 -18.51 -10.79 -1.00
C ASN A 100 -19.63 -9.83 -0.58
N LEU A 101 -19.32 -8.52 -0.44
CA LEU A 101 -20.32 -7.51 -0.13
C LEU A 101 -21.37 -7.37 -1.25
N ARG A 102 -20.94 -7.37 -2.52
CA ARG A 102 -21.85 -7.32 -3.69
C ARG A 102 -22.78 -8.53 -3.72
N THR A 103 -22.26 -9.74 -3.52
CA THR A 103 -23.07 -10.97 -3.51
C THR A 103 -24.06 -10.97 -2.34
N ALA A 104 -23.62 -10.55 -1.15
CA ALA A 104 -24.51 -10.42 0.01
C ALA A 104 -25.60 -9.36 -0.19
N LEU A 105 -25.28 -8.23 -0.83
CA LEU A 105 -26.26 -7.20 -1.20
C LEU A 105 -27.27 -7.71 -2.23
N ALA A 106 -26.81 -8.42 -3.27
CA ALA A 106 -27.70 -8.99 -4.29
C ALA A 106 -28.70 -9.97 -3.66
N LEU A 107 -28.24 -10.81 -2.74
CA LEU A 107 -29.09 -11.73 -1.99
C LEU A 107 -30.08 -11.00 -1.08
N ALA A 108 -29.63 -9.97 -0.36
CA ALA A 108 -30.50 -9.17 0.50
C ALA A 108 -31.58 -8.43 -0.29
N LYS A 109 -31.26 -7.95 -1.50
CA LYS A 109 -32.25 -7.36 -2.43
C LYS A 109 -33.27 -8.39 -2.90
N ALA A 110 -32.83 -9.59 -3.27
CA ALA A 110 -33.72 -10.67 -3.70
C ALA A 110 -34.68 -11.12 -2.58
N GLU A 111 -34.23 -11.06 -1.33
CA GLU A 111 -35.03 -11.43 -0.15
C GLU A 111 -35.82 -10.25 0.46
N ASN A 112 -35.79 -9.06 -0.15
CA ASN A 112 -36.43 -7.83 0.35
C ASN A 112 -36.03 -7.46 1.80
N LEU A 113 -34.77 -7.68 2.16
CA LEU A 113 -34.26 -7.37 3.49
C LEU A 113 -33.87 -5.89 3.62
N THR A 114 -33.93 -5.37 4.85
CA THR A 114 -33.49 -4.01 5.16
C THR A 114 -31.99 -3.86 4.92
N ILE A 115 -31.60 -2.93 4.03
CA ILE A 115 -30.20 -2.63 3.70
C ILE A 115 -29.76 -1.40 4.51
N PRO A 116 -28.69 -1.49 5.32
CA PRO A 116 -28.15 -0.34 6.04
C PRO A 116 -27.63 0.75 5.09
N HIS A 117 -27.78 2.01 5.50
CA HIS A 117 -27.41 3.16 4.66
C HIS A 117 -25.92 3.16 4.30
N GLY A 118 -25.60 3.49 3.03
CA GLY A 118 -24.22 3.66 2.55
C GLY A 118 -23.46 2.35 2.28
N VAL A 119 -24.07 1.19 2.50
CA VAL A 119 -23.47 -0.12 2.16
C VAL A 119 -23.39 -0.31 0.64
N GLU A 120 -24.37 0.22 -0.10
CA GLU A 120 -24.40 0.13 -1.57
C GLU A 120 -23.23 0.89 -2.22
N ALA A 121 -22.87 2.07 -1.69
CA ALA A 121 -21.75 2.87 -2.19
C ALA A 121 -20.39 2.16 -1.98
N LEU A 122 -20.27 1.32 -0.94
CA LEU A 122 -19.05 0.55 -0.68
C LEU A 122 -18.91 -0.66 -1.60
N ALA A 123 -20.01 -1.11 -2.21
CA ALA A 123 -20.03 -2.22 -3.14
C ALA A 123 -19.84 -1.78 -4.60
N GLN A 124 -19.89 -0.49 -4.92
CA GLN A 124 -19.52 0.04 -6.23
C GLN A 124 -18.00 0.01 -6.38
#